data_AF-A0AAV2RFS6-F1
#
_entry.id   AF-A0AAV2RFS6-F1
#
_cell.length_a   1.000
_cell.length_b   1.000
_cell.length_c   1.000
_cell.angle_alpha   90.00
_cell.angle_beta   90.00
_cell.angle_gamma   90.00
#
_symmetry.space_group_name_H-M   'P 1'
#
loop_
_entity.id
_entity.type
_entity.pdbx_description
1 polymer ?
#
loop_
_entity_poly.entity_id
_entity_poly.type
_entity_poly.pdbx_seq_one_letter_code
_entity_poly.pdbx_strand_id
1 'polypeptide(L)'
;YYGNSHYYIGLGHMALKMAGCPVSNCILSSNRSRYPITDWDAIVWHFRSSDRSLPVHRSPNSRYVFYMMESPLNLFAKDLKEYNELFNWTMTYRLDSTFPHPYGQVFRRSEV
;
A
#
# COMPACT_ATOMS: atom_id res chain seq x y z
N TYR A 1 -6.69 -10.78 5.78
CA TYR A 1 -6.21 -11.33 4.51
C TYR A 1 -7.45 -11.65 3.68
N TYR A 2 -7.62 -11.00 2.54
CA TYR A 2 -8.90 -10.69 1.87
C TYR A 2 -9.87 -9.83 2.70
N GLY A 3 -10.13 -8.59 2.26
CA GLY A 3 -11.09 -7.66 2.88
C GLY A 3 -10.55 -6.73 3.97
N ASN A 4 -9.30 -6.89 4.42
CA ASN A 4 -8.69 -5.95 5.36
C ASN A 4 -8.23 -4.68 4.61
N SER A 5 -8.98 -3.60 4.73
CA SER A 5 -8.70 -2.29 4.11
C SER A 5 -7.68 -1.46 4.89
N HIS A 6 -7.04 -2.05 5.90
CA HIS A 6 -6.09 -1.39 6.81
C HIS A 6 -4.68 -1.98 6.72
N TYR A 7 -4.47 -2.91 5.78
CA TYR A 7 -3.15 -3.43 5.39
C TYR A 7 -2.26 -3.86 6.57
N TYR A 8 -2.87 -4.39 7.63
CA TYR A 8 -2.24 -4.83 8.89
C TYR A 8 -1.56 -3.74 9.74
N ILE A 9 -1.66 -2.47 9.33
CA ILE A 9 -1.12 -1.34 10.09
C ILE A 9 -2.22 -0.66 10.92
N GLY A 10 -3.45 -0.58 10.37
CA GLY A 10 -4.58 0.13 11.01
C GLY A 10 -4.90 1.46 10.32
N LEU A 11 -5.88 2.21 10.88
CA LEU A 11 -6.26 3.55 10.43
C LEU A 11 -6.19 4.57 11.58
N GLY A 12 -6.31 5.85 11.22
CA GLY A 12 -6.30 6.98 12.14
C GLY A 12 -4.89 7.35 12.59
N HIS A 13 -4.83 8.19 13.63
CA HIS A 13 -3.56 8.70 14.16
C HIS A 13 -2.82 7.69 15.04
N MET A 14 -3.53 6.72 15.62
CA MET A 14 -2.93 5.79 16.58
C MET A 14 -2.27 4.58 15.93
N ALA A 15 -2.58 4.29 14.65
CA ALA A 15 -2.09 3.11 13.95
C ALA A 15 -0.55 2.99 13.98
N LEU A 16 0.15 4.03 13.53
CA LEU A 16 1.63 4.03 13.53
C LEU A 16 2.22 4.08 14.93
N LYS A 17 1.55 4.75 15.88
CA LYS A 17 1.99 4.79 17.27
C LYS A 17 1.93 3.41 17.93
N MET A 18 0.83 2.68 17.71
CA MET A 18 0.66 1.31 18.21
C MET A 18 1.60 0.32 17.51
N ALA A 19 1.96 0.56 16.25
CA ALA A 19 2.96 -0.20 15.53
C ALA A 19 4.42 0.11 15.95
N GLY A 20 4.63 1.06 16.88
CA GLY A 20 5.97 1.43 17.34
C GLY A 20 6.81 2.15 16.29
N CYS A 21 6.19 2.80 15.30
CA CYS A 21 6.92 3.51 14.26
C CYS A 21 7.66 4.73 14.82
N PRO A 22 8.90 5.00 14.36
CA PRO A 22 9.69 6.14 14.83
C PRO A 22 9.04 7.48 14.46
N VAL A 23 8.28 7.51 13.36
CA VAL A 23 7.44 8.64 12.93
C VAL A 23 5.99 8.18 13.04
N SER A 24 5.19 8.88 13.85
CA SER A 24 3.80 8.51 14.14
C SER A 24 2.81 9.68 14.08
N ASN A 25 3.27 10.89 13.77
CA ASN A 25 2.45 12.09 13.58
C ASN A 25 1.76 12.11 12.20
N CYS A 26 1.30 10.95 11.72
CA CYS A 26 0.60 10.80 10.45
C CYS A 26 -0.88 10.47 10.70
N ILE A 27 -1.69 10.55 9.66
CA ILE A 27 -3.03 10.02 9.66
C ILE A 27 -3.19 8.99 8.55
N LEU A 28 -3.71 7.81 8.90
CA LEU A 28 -4.05 6.78 7.93
C LEU A 28 -5.55 6.82 7.67
N SER A 29 -5.96 6.81 6.41
CA SER A 29 -7.37 6.78 6.04
C SER A 29 -7.62 5.95 4.80
N SER A 30 -8.74 5.23 4.80
CA SER A 30 -9.32 4.62 3.60
C SER A 30 -10.40 5.51 2.96
N ASN A 31 -10.73 6.66 3.57
CA ASN A 31 -11.72 7.58 3.04
C ASN A 31 -11.07 8.52 2.01
N ARG A 32 -11.28 8.21 0.73
CA ARG A 32 -10.76 8.95 -0.43
C ARG A 32 -11.26 10.40 -0.50
N SER A 33 -12.39 10.71 0.11
CA SER A 33 -13.02 12.03 0.08
C SER A 33 -12.61 12.92 1.26
N ARG A 34 -11.77 12.43 2.17
CA ARG A 34 -11.38 13.18 3.36
C ARG A 34 -10.54 14.41 3.03
N TYR A 35 -9.61 14.28 2.08
CA TYR A 35 -8.74 15.34 1.59
C TYR A 35 -8.49 15.15 0.08
N PRO A 36 -8.15 16.21 -0.66
CA PRO A 36 -7.68 16.10 -2.04
C PRO A 36 -6.57 15.05 -2.18
N ILE A 37 -6.57 14.31 -3.29
CA ILE A 37 -5.58 13.24 -3.53
C ILE A 37 -4.14 13.76 -3.53
N THR A 38 -3.95 15.04 -3.87
CA THR A 38 -2.66 15.73 -3.91
C THR A 38 -2.06 16.04 -2.54
N ASP A 39 -2.88 15.98 -1.48
CA ASP A 39 -2.48 16.37 -0.12
C ASP A 39 -1.95 15.18 0.69
N TRP A 40 -2.06 13.96 0.15
CA TRP A 40 -1.55 12.75 0.79
C TRP A 40 -0.08 12.53 0.47
N ASP A 41 0.75 12.31 1.49
CA ASP A 41 2.18 11.99 1.30
C ASP A 41 2.38 10.62 0.65
N ALA A 42 1.48 9.66 0.90
CA ALA A 42 1.52 8.33 0.32
C ALA A 42 0.11 7.80 0.04
N ILE A 43 -0.06 7.15 -1.11
CA ILE A 43 -1.31 6.54 -1.56
C ILE A 43 -1.04 5.07 -1.83
N VAL A 44 -1.63 4.20 -1.02
CA VAL A 44 -1.53 2.75 -1.19
C VAL A 44 -2.64 2.28 -2.12
N TRP A 45 -2.24 1.75 -3.27
CA TRP A 45 -3.15 1.28 -4.30
C TRP A 45 -3.23 -0.25 -4.28
N HIS A 46 -4.34 -0.78 -3.79
CA HIS A 46 -4.59 -2.22 -3.88
C HIS A 46 -5.05 -2.58 -5.28
N PHE A 47 -4.20 -3.26 -6.04
CA PHE A 47 -4.46 -3.49 -7.46
C PHE A 47 -5.63 -4.47 -7.73
N ARG A 48 -6.02 -5.29 -6.74
CA ARG A 48 -7.26 -6.10 -6.78
C ARG A 48 -8.49 -5.39 -6.19
N SER A 49 -8.41 -4.10 -5.89
CA SER A 49 -9.58 -3.31 -5.50
C SER A 49 -10.63 -3.31 -6.63
N SER A 50 -11.91 -3.28 -6.26
CA SER A 50 -13.01 -3.05 -7.21
C SER A 50 -12.95 -1.64 -7.81
N ASP A 51 -12.43 -0.68 -7.02
CA ASP A 51 -12.14 0.66 -7.48
C ASP A 51 -10.76 0.71 -8.16
N ARG A 52 -10.78 1.00 -9.47
CA ARG A 52 -9.60 1.14 -10.34
C ARG A 52 -9.38 2.59 -10.80
N SER A 53 -10.03 3.57 -10.18
CA SER A 53 -10.06 4.98 -10.63
C SER A 53 -8.73 5.72 -10.44
N LEU A 54 -7.97 5.89 -11.52
CA LEU A 54 -6.66 6.56 -11.49
C LEU A 54 -6.79 8.05 -11.15
N PRO A 55 -5.84 8.63 -10.40
CA PRO A 55 -5.82 10.05 -10.12
C PRO A 55 -5.66 10.86 -11.42
N VAL A 56 -6.57 11.81 -11.66
CA VAL A 56 -6.45 12.75 -12.79
C VAL A 56 -5.27 13.71 -12.58
N HIS A 57 -5.04 14.11 -11.33
CA HIS A 57 -3.92 14.97 -10.93
C HIS A 57 -3.08 14.27 -9.88
N ARG A 58 -1.77 14.34 -10.06
CA ARG A 58 -0.78 13.74 -9.16
C ARG A 58 0.09 14.83 -8.54
N SER A 59 0.32 14.72 -7.25
CA SER A 59 1.32 15.57 -6.58
C SER A 59 2.70 14.92 -6.75
N PRO A 60 3.75 15.68 -7.11
CA PRO A 60 5.12 15.17 -7.19
C PRO A 60 5.68 14.78 -5.81
N ASN A 61 5.07 15.31 -4.74
CA ASN A 61 5.46 15.01 -3.37
C ASN A 61 4.82 13.71 -2.85
N SER A 62 3.71 13.28 -3.45
CA SER A 62 3.05 12.03 -3.09
C SER A 62 3.80 10.81 -3.61
N ARG A 63 3.77 9.73 -2.83
CA ARG A 63 4.29 8.42 -3.23
C ARG A 63 3.15 7.47 -3.54
N TYR A 64 3.08 7.02 -4.79
CA TYR A 64 2.08 6.07 -5.23
C TYR A 64 2.63 4.65 -5.04
N VAL A 65 2.01 3.90 -4.13
CA VAL A 65 2.48 2.59 -3.70
C VAL A 65 1.64 1.51 -4.35
N PHE A 66 2.24 0.67 -5.18
CA PHE A 66 1.60 -0.52 -5.72
C PHE A 66 1.49 -1.59 -4.65
N TYR A 67 0.28 -1.99 -4.28
CA TYR A 67 0.03 -3.07 -3.35
C TYR A 67 -0.62 -4.28 -4.02
N MET A 68 0.05 -5.43 -3.94
CA MET A 68 -0.45 -6.71 -4.41
C MET A 68 0.20 -7.86 -3.67
N MET A 69 -0.63 -8.78 -3.17
CA MET A 69 -0.15 -10.02 -2.56
C MET A 69 -0.24 -11.22 -3.49
N GLU A 70 -1.09 -11.17 -4.51
CA GLU A 70 -1.25 -12.28 -5.45
C GLU A 70 -0.17 -12.30 -6.53
N SER A 71 0.08 -13.50 -7.07
CA SER A 71 1.04 -13.68 -8.16
C SER A 71 0.59 -12.96 -9.46
N PRO A 72 1.50 -12.69 -10.41
CA PRO A 72 1.16 -12.00 -11.67
C PRO A 72 0.03 -12.66 -12.47
N LEU A 73 -0.09 -14.00 -12.40
CA LEU A 73 -1.17 -14.76 -13.05
C LEU A 73 -2.56 -14.43 -12.48
N ASN A 74 -2.62 -13.94 -11.25
CA ASN A 74 -3.85 -13.62 -10.51
C ASN A 74 -4.16 -12.12 -10.46
N LEU A 75 -3.55 -11.31 -11.34
CA LEU A 75 -3.85 -9.88 -11.45
C LEU A 75 -5.23 -9.61 -12.09
N PHE A 76 -5.76 -10.55 -12.89
CA PHE A 76 -7.00 -10.40 -13.66
C PHE A 76 -7.07 -9.08 -14.47
N ALA A 77 -5.92 -8.52 -14.84
CA ALA A 77 -5.80 -7.36 -15.70
C ALA A 77 -5.43 -7.83 -17.12
N LYS A 78 -6.17 -7.35 -18.12
CA LYS A 78 -5.93 -7.71 -19.52
C LYS A 78 -4.77 -6.92 -20.14
N ASP A 79 -4.54 -5.69 -19.68
CA ASP A 79 -3.45 -4.83 -20.10
C ASP A 79 -2.92 -4.05 -18.87
N LEU A 80 -1.61 -3.99 -18.73
CA LEU A 80 -0.93 -3.26 -17.65
C LEU A 80 -0.35 -1.93 -18.10
N LYS A 81 -0.40 -1.61 -19.41
CA LYS A 81 0.18 -0.38 -19.97
C LYS A 81 -0.39 0.89 -19.36
N GLU A 82 -1.66 0.88 -18.97
CA GLU A 82 -2.31 2.02 -18.31
C GLU A 82 -1.67 2.37 -16.95
N TYR A 83 -0.91 1.44 -16.36
CA TYR A 83 -0.22 1.62 -15.09
C TYR A 83 1.28 1.95 -15.22
N ASN A 84 1.78 2.09 -16.45
CA ASN A 84 3.17 2.44 -16.68
C ASN A 84 3.50 3.76 -15.99
N GLU A 85 4.63 3.79 -15.26
CA GLU A 85 5.14 4.97 -14.56
C GLU A 85 4.19 5.55 -13.48
N LEU A 86 3.14 4.81 -13.09
CA LEU A 86 2.22 5.25 -12.05
C LEU A 86 2.78 5.05 -10.65
N PHE A 87 3.48 3.96 -10.40
CA PHE A 87 3.88 3.59 -9.05
C PHE A 87 5.35 3.94 -8.79
N ASN A 88 5.60 4.60 -7.66
CA ASN A 88 6.94 4.93 -7.19
C ASN A 88 7.51 3.80 -6.32
N TRP A 89 6.65 3.19 -5.49
CA TRP A 89 7.02 2.18 -4.51
C TRP A 89 6.17 0.93 -4.68
N THR A 90 6.70 -0.18 -4.19
CA THR A 90 6.03 -1.49 -4.21
C THR A 90 5.86 -2.03 -2.81
N MET A 91 4.71 -2.63 -2.54
CA MET A 91 4.39 -3.37 -1.33
C MET A 91 3.80 -4.72 -1.74
N THR A 92 4.64 -5.76 -1.79
CA THR A 92 4.24 -7.08 -2.31
C THR A 92 4.89 -8.22 -1.53
N TYR A 93 4.55 -9.45 -1.88
CA TYR A 93 5.19 -10.65 -1.33
C TYR A 93 6.67 -10.79 -1.72
N ARG A 94 7.16 -10.06 -2.72
CA ARG A 94 8.55 -10.11 -3.12
C ARG A 94 9.43 -9.38 -2.12
N LEU A 95 10.56 -10.01 -1.74
CA LEU A 95 11.51 -9.45 -0.79
C LEU A 95 12.28 -8.23 -1.31
N ASP A 96 12.28 -7.99 -2.62
CA ASP A 96 12.88 -6.81 -3.27
C ASP A 96 11.89 -5.64 -3.43
N SER A 97 10.70 -5.73 -2.83
CA SER A 97 9.77 -4.60 -2.78
C SER A 97 10.29 -3.48 -1.89
N THR A 98 9.87 -2.23 -2.13
CA THR A 98 10.15 -1.11 -1.20
C THR A 98 9.69 -1.44 0.22
N PHE A 99 8.51 -2.05 0.34
CA PHE A 99 7.97 -2.57 1.59
C PHE A 99 7.64 -4.06 1.42
N PRO A 100 8.57 -4.96 1.79
CA PRO A 100 8.31 -6.39 1.72
C PRO A 100 7.16 -6.79 2.66
N HIS A 101 6.15 -7.47 2.12
CA HIS A 101 5.04 -8.04 2.88
C HIS A 101 4.92 -9.54 2.57
N PRO A 102 5.88 -10.37 3.00
CA PRO A 102 5.89 -11.79 2.63
C PRO A 102 4.75 -12.56 3.31
N TYR A 103 4.31 -13.66 2.68
CA TYR A 103 3.29 -14.56 3.24
C TYR A 103 3.73 -15.24 4.55
N GLY A 104 5.05 -15.35 4.75
CA GLY A 104 5.64 -15.95 5.93
C GLY A 104 7.04 -15.41 6.16
N GLN A 105 7.53 -15.55 7.38
CA GLN A 105 8.85 -15.09 7.79
C GLN A 105 9.57 -16.25 8.47
N VAL A 106 10.89 -16.33 8.28
CA VAL A 106 11.75 -17.31 8.94
C VAL A 106 12.57 -16.54 9.96
N PHE A 107 12.48 -16.97 11.22
CA PHE A 107 13.21 -16.38 12.34
C PHE A 107 14.14 -17.42 12.95
N ARG A 108 15.21 -16.98 13.62
CA ARG A 108 15.95 -17.90 14.48
C ARG A 108 15.07 -18.27 15.66
N ARG A 109 15.16 -19.53 16.10
CA ARG A 109 14.40 -20.01 17.25
C ARG A 109 14.64 -19.18 18.53
N SER A 110 15.80 -18.54 18.66
CA SER A 110 16.14 -17.67 19.79
C SER A 110 15.46 -16.29 19.77
N GLU A 111 14.79 -15.92 18.67
CA GLU A 111 14.20 -14.58 18.43
C GLU A 111 12.66 -14.60 18.51
N VAL A 112 12.06 -15.75 18.85
CA VAL A 112 10.61 -15.94 18.97
C VAL A 112 10.21 -16.07 20.44
#